data_AF-A0A8D8K0H7-F1
#
_entry.id   AF-A0A8D8K0H7-F1
#
_cell.length_a   1.000
_cell.length_b   1.000
_cell.length_c   1.000
_cell.angle_alpha   90.00
_cell.angle_beta   90.00
_cell.angle_gamma   90.00
#
_symmetry.space_group_name_H-M   'P 1'
#
loop_
_entity.id
_entity.type
_entity.pdbx_description
1 polymer ?
#
loop_
_entity_poly.entity_id
_entity_poly.type
_entity_poly.pdbx_seq_one_letter_code
_entity_poly.pdbx_strand_id
1 'polypeptide(L)'
;EMHAWELLLIYYNIKNGDRYNSTPARKLSESFNLDLVEGRPQSNKQSLLSTIGTIVALHSPYKRSYNSQFKAFICAALNAQKLTQWLHLLYQCKELVGSYYASWSYVANTGFRDALKSLDRLTQYRFDLPVDLSIRQFKNIKDVFM
;
A
#
# COMPACT_ATOMS: atom_id res chain seq x y z
N GLU A 1 3.60 -14.74 -15.23
CA GLU A 1 2.38 -13.92 -15.04
C GLU A 1 2.68 -12.88 -13.98
N MET A 2 2.22 -11.63 -14.15
CA MET A 2 2.53 -10.54 -13.24
C MET A 2 1.65 -10.61 -11.98
N HIS A 3 2.25 -10.44 -10.80
CA HIS A 3 1.55 -10.44 -9.53
C HIS A 3 0.97 -9.05 -9.19
N ALA A 4 -0.16 -9.00 -8.48
CA ALA A 4 -0.82 -7.74 -8.10
C ALA A 4 0.08 -6.79 -7.27
N TRP A 5 0.96 -7.35 -6.43
CA TRP A 5 1.99 -6.58 -5.72
C TRP A 5 2.97 -5.87 -6.64
N GLU A 6 3.35 -6.50 -7.76
CA GLU A 6 4.26 -5.86 -8.72
C GLU A 6 3.60 -4.64 -9.35
N LEU A 7 2.28 -4.68 -9.62
CA LEU A 7 1.53 -3.53 -10.09
C LEU A 7 1.57 -2.36 -9.09
N LEU A 8 1.48 -2.65 -7.79
CA LEU A 8 1.60 -1.65 -6.72
C LEU A 8 3.02 -1.04 -6.70
N LEU A 9 4.06 -1.85 -6.87
CA LEU A 9 5.45 -1.38 -6.94
C LEU A 9 5.68 -0.50 -8.18
N ILE A 10 5.12 -0.87 -9.32
CA ILE A 10 5.19 -0.06 -10.55
C ILE A 10 4.51 1.30 -10.33
N TYR A 11 3.30 1.33 -9.77
CA TYR A 11 2.64 2.59 -9.44
C TYR A 11 3.46 3.43 -8.47
N TYR A 12 4.02 2.80 -7.44
CA TYR A 12 4.88 3.46 -6.46
C TYR A 12 6.10 4.10 -7.13
N ASN A 13 6.73 3.41 -8.08
CA ASN A 13 7.84 3.93 -8.87
C ASN A 13 7.42 5.11 -9.76
N ILE A 14 6.32 4.98 -10.54
CA ILE A 14 5.75 6.06 -11.36
C ILE A 14 5.52 7.34 -10.53
N LYS A 15 5.15 7.19 -9.26
CA LYS A 15 4.90 8.32 -8.34
C LYS A 15 6.11 8.76 -7.53
N ASN A 16 7.33 8.29 -7.84
CA ASN A 16 8.57 8.59 -7.12
C ASN A 16 8.46 8.30 -5.62
N GLY A 17 7.89 7.13 -5.27
CA GLY A 17 7.61 6.73 -3.90
C GLY A 17 8.85 6.74 -2.99
N ASP A 18 10.02 6.32 -3.49
CA ASP A 18 11.25 6.34 -2.70
C ASP A 18 11.71 7.75 -2.35
N ARG A 19 11.63 8.67 -3.31
CA ARG A 19 11.90 10.09 -3.05
C ARG A 19 10.91 10.66 -2.05
N TYR A 20 9.65 10.26 -2.13
CA TYR A 20 8.61 10.68 -1.19
C TYR A 20 8.92 10.21 0.24
N ASN A 21 9.24 8.93 0.43
CA ASN A 21 9.51 8.33 1.75
C ASN A 21 10.88 8.69 2.33
N SER A 22 11.85 9.06 1.51
CA SER A 22 13.20 9.44 1.97
C SER A 22 13.32 10.89 2.48
N THR A 23 12.25 11.71 2.35
CA THR A 23 12.28 13.11 2.77
C THR A 23 12.58 13.26 4.27
N PRO A 24 13.48 14.19 4.68
CA PRO A 24 13.86 14.36 6.10
C PRO A 24 12.68 14.64 7.02
N ALA A 25 11.74 15.51 6.59
CA ALA A 25 10.53 15.83 7.33
C ALA A 25 9.69 14.59 7.69
N ARG A 26 9.76 13.56 6.84
CA ARG A 26 8.98 12.34 6.98
C ARG A 26 9.64 11.32 7.89
N LYS A 27 10.95 11.11 7.74
CA LYS A 27 11.73 10.32 8.71
C LYS A 27 11.60 10.90 10.12
N LEU A 28 11.63 12.24 10.23
CA LEU A 28 11.41 12.94 11.50
C LEU A 28 9.98 12.70 12.02
N SER A 29 8.96 12.90 11.19
CA SER A 29 7.57 12.71 11.63
C SER A 29 7.29 11.26 12.07
N GLU A 30 7.80 10.27 11.34
CA GLU A 30 7.74 8.85 11.74
C GLU A 30 8.47 8.59 13.07
N SER A 31 9.65 9.19 13.27
CA SER A 31 10.45 9.01 14.50
C SER A 31 9.78 9.59 15.74
N PHE A 32 9.02 10.68 15.58
CA PHE A 32 8.34 11.36 16.68
C PHE A 32 6.84 11.05 16.75
N ASN A 33 6.37 10.08 15.95
CA ASN A 33 4.95 9.73 15.80
C ASN A 33 4.06 10.96 15.55
N LEU A 34 4.62 11.96 14.86
CA LEU A 34 3.92 13.18 14.51
C LEU A 34 3.07 12.88 13.28
N ASP A 35 1.76 13.09 13.38
CA ASP A 35 0.93 13.25 12.18
C ASP A 35 1.54 14.38 11.37
N LEU A 36 2.20 14.02 10.26
CA LEU A 36 3.02 14.87 9.42
C LEU A 36 2.46 16.30 9.31
N VAL A 37 3.09 17.21 10.05
CA VAL A 37 3.24 18.65 9.80
C VAL A 37 1.95 19.41 9.47
N GLU A 38 1.54 20.26 10.43
CA GLU A 38 0.66 21.44 10.24
C GLU A 38 -0.80 21.16 9.82
N GLY A 39 -1.55 20.38 10.61
CA GLY A 39 -3.01 20.44 10.62
C GLY A 39 -3.73 20.08 9.31
N ARG A 40 -3.00 19.58 8.30
CA ARG A 40 -3.57 19.12 7.03
C ARG A 40 -3.56 17.59 6.99
N PRO A 41 -4.72 16.94 6.83
CA PRO A 41 -4.78 15.49 6.75
C PRO A 41 -3.94 14.98 5.56
N GLN A 42 -3.13 13.95 5.81
CA GLN A 42 -2.33 13.29 4.78
C GLN A 42 -3.23 12.84 3.63
N SER A 43 -2.92 13.26 2.41
CA SER A 43 -3.72 12.89 1.23
C SER A 43 -3.75 11.37 1.01
N ASN A 44 -4.78 10.88 0.32
CA ASN A 44 -4.88 9.44 0.00
C ASN A 44 -3.68 8.93 -0.80
N LYS A 45 -3.13 9.76 -1.70
CA LYS A 45 -1.90 9.43 -2.45
C LYS A 45 -0.71 9.29 -1.52
N GLN A 46 -0.52 10.25 -0.62
CA GLN A 46 0.58 10.27 0.34
C GLN A 46 0.52 9.06 1.29
N SER A 47 -0.66 8.76 1.84
CA SER A 47 -0.86 7.58 2.69
C SER A 47 -0.64 6.27 1.94
N LEU A 48 -1.09 6.15 0.70
CA LEU A 48 -0.80 4.98 -0.15
C LEU A 48 0.71 4.78 -0.35
N LEU A 49 1.44 5.83 -0.75
CA LEU A 49 2.90 5.74 -0.96
C LEU A 49 3.64 5.43 0.35
N SER A 50 3.14 5.96 1.48
CA SER A 50 3.61 5.57 2.82
C SER A 50 3.54 4.08 3.03
N THR A 51 2.33 3.54 2.90
CA THR A 51 2.05 2.16 3.27
C THR A 51 2.81 1.18 2.38
N ILE A 52 2.92 1.46 1.08
CA ILE A 52 3.74 0.64 0.17
C ILE A 52 5.20 0.65 0.62
N GLY A 53 5.78 1.84 0.88
CA GLY A 53 7.15 1.97 1.36
C GLY A 53 7.42 1.23 2.67
N THR A 54 6.50 1.35 3.63
CA THR A 54 6.58 0.64 4.92
C THR A 54 6.55 -0.87 4.73
N ILE A 55 5.67 -1.40 3.87
CA ILE A 55 5.59 -2.85 3.61
C ILE A 55 6.88 -3.33 2.93
N VAL A 56 7.39 -2.60 1.94
CA VAL A 56 8.67 -2.91 1.29
C VAL A 56 9.79 -2.96 2.35
N ALA A 57 9.89 -1.95 3.21
CA ALA A 57 10.92 -1.90 4.26
C ALA A 57 10.79 -3.04 5.28
N LEU A 58 9.56 -3.40 5.68
CA LEU A 58 9.30 -4.45 6.67
C LEU A 58 9.53 -5.86 6.11
N HIS A 59 9.20 -6.11 4.83
CA HIS A 59 9.20 -7.45 4.25
C HIS A 59 10.46 -7.77 3.44
N SER A 60 11.13 -6.78 2.86
CA SER A 60 12.36 -6.98 2.06
C SER A 60 13.48 -7.70 2.81
N PRO A 61 13.77 -7.38 4.10
CA PRO A 61 14.84 -8.06 4.86
C PRO A 61 14.63 -9.57 5.00
N TYR A 62 13.38 -10.03 4.90
CA TYR A 62 13.00 -11.43 5.09
C TYR A 62 12.66 -12.15 3.77
N LYS A 63 12.97 -11.52 2.61
CA LYS A 63 12.70 -12.05 1.26
C LYS A 63 11.28 -12.60 1.11
N ARG A 64 10.28 -11.95 1.73
CA ARG A 64 8.91 -12.46 1.72
C ARG A 64 8.29 -12.38 0.33
N SER A 65 7.49 -13.40 0.01
CA SER A 65 6.84 -13.52 -1.29
C SER A 65 5.92 -12.32 -1.57
N TYR A 66 5.72 -12.02 -2.85
CA TYR A 66 4.77 -10.98 -3.28
C TYR A 66 3.36 -11.21 -2.75
N ASN A 67 2.96 -12.46 -2.55
CA ASN A 67 1.69 -12.82 -1.93
C ASN A 67 1.60 -12.35 -0.46
N SER A 68 2.70 -12.47 0.30
CA SER A 68 2.79 -11.99 1.68
C SER A 68 2.74 -10.46 1.75
N GLN A 69 3.47 -9.78 0.87
CA GLN A 69 3.46 -8.31 0.81
C GLN A 69 2.10 -7.76 0.37
N PHE A 70 1.44 -8.42 -0.60
CA PHE A 70 0.09 -8.05 -1.01
C PHE A 70 -0.94 -8.24 0.11
N LYS A 71 -0.88 -9.35 0.86
CA LYS A 71 -1.75 -9.56 2.03
C LYS A 71 -1.53 -8.47 3.10
N ALA A 72 -0.28 -8.12 3.37
CA ALA A 72 0.05 -7.02 4.28
C ALA A 72 -0.56 -5.69 3.80
N PHE A 73 -0.51 -5.42 2.50
CA PHE A 73 -1.14 -4.24 1.90
C PHE A 73 -2.65 -4.21 2.08
N ILE A 74 -3.33 -5.32 1.81
CA ILE A 74 -4.79 -5.41 2.01
C ILE A 74 -5.14 -5.19 3.50
N CYS A 75 -4.39 -5.79 4.42
CA CYS A 75 -4.58 -5.59 5.86
C CYS A 75 -4.42 -4.10 6.23
N ALA A 76 -3.34 -3.47 5.78
CA ALA A 76 -3.06 -2.07 6.07
C ALA A 76 -4.14 -1.14 5.49
N ALA A 77 -4.61 -1.42 4.28
CA ALA A 77 -5.65 -0.64 3.60
C ALA A 77 -7.02 -0.77 4.28
N LEU A 78 -7.36 -1.96 4.78
CA LEU A 78 -8.59 -2.21 5.54
C LEU A 78 -8.53 -1.54 6.92
N ASN A 79 -7.42 -1.67 7.64
CA ASN A 79 -7.22 -1.00 8.94
C ASN A 79 -7.32 0.53 8.80
N ALA A 80 -6.80 1.09 7.69
CA ALA A 80 -6.89 2.51 7.40
C ALA A 80 -8.24 2.97 6.83
N GLN A 81 -9.18 2.04 6.57
CA GLN A 81 -10.47 2.30 5.89
C GLN A 81 -10.29 3.03 4.54
N LYS A 82 -9.19 2.71 3.83
CA LYS A 82 -8.75 3.40 2.60
C LYS A 82 -8.62 2.49 1.38
N LEU A 83 -9.00 1.21 1.50
CA LEU A 83 -8.84 0.21 0.42
C LEU A 83 -9.44 0.69 -0.91
N THR A 84 -10.69 1.15 -0.91
CA THR A 84 -11.37 1.61 -2.12
C THR A 84 -10.68 2.83 -2.72
N GLN A 85 -10.33 3.81 -1.88
CA GLN A 85 -9.69 5.06 -2.30
C GLN A 85 -8.30 4.80 -2.89
N TRP A 86 -7.53 3.90 -2.30
CA TRP A 86 -6.20 3.54 -2.79
C TRP A 86 -6.24 2.75 -4.09
N LEU A 87 -7.16 1.77 -4.21
CA LEU A 87 -7.37 1.05 -5.47
C LEU A 87 -7.85 1.98 -6.58
N HIS A 88 -8.73 2.94 -6.26
CA HIS A 88 -9.16 3.96 -7.22
C HIS A 88 -7.98 4.77 -7.77
N LEU A 89 -7.03 5.20 -6.91
CA LEU A 89 -5.84 5.93 -7.35
C LEU A 89 -4.96 5.11 -8.31
N LEU A 90 -4.83 3.80 -8.08
CA LEU A 90 -4.11 2.90 -8.98
C LEU A 90 -4.78 2.85 -10.35
N TYR A 91 -6.09 2.59 -10.39
CA TYR A 91 -6.84 2.41 -11.63
C TYR A 91 -7.11 3.70 -12.40
N GLN A 92 -7.00 4.88 -11.77
CA GLN A 92 -7.02 6.16 -12.47
C GLN A 92 -5.67 6.52 -13.11
N CYS A 93 -4.59 5.79 -12.80
CA CYS A 93 -3.28 6.05 -13.38
C CYS A 93 -3.21 5.54 -14.82
N LYS A 94 -3.47 6.43 -15.80
CA LYS A 94 -3.49 6.09 -17.23
C LYS A 94 -2.23 5.39 -17.72
N GLU A 95 -1.06 5.82 -17.26
CA GLU A 95 0.23 5.21 -17.59
C GLU A 95 0.32 3.75 -17.11
N LEU A 96 -0.16 3.48 -15.90
CA LEU A 96 -0.19 2.13 -15.32
C LEU A 96 -1.19 1.25 -16.06
N VAL A 97 -2.42 1.74 -16.27
CA VAL A 97 -3.47 0.97 -16.95
C VAL A 97 -3.10 0.70 -18.41
N GLY A 98 -2.63 1.72 -19.13
CA GLY A 98 -2.26 1.59 -20.55
C GLY A 98 -1.06 0.66 -20.80
N SER A 99 -0.18 0.50 -19.82
CA SER A 99 1.03 -0.34 -19.98
C SER A 99 0.82 -1.78 -19.51
N TYR A 100 -0.05 -2.02 -18.53
CA TYR A 100 -0.14 -3.32 -17.83
C TYR A 100 -1.51 -4.00 -17.92
N TYR A 101 -2.50 -3.36 -18.55
CA TYR A 101 -3.81 -3.95 -18.79
C TYR A 101 -4.11 -4.00 -20.28
N ALA A 102 -4.65 -5.12 -20.74
CA ALA A 102 -5.18 -5.21 -22.10
C ALA A 102 -6.34 -4.22 -22.26
N SER A 103 -6.50 -3.64 -23.45
CA SER A 103 -7.58 -2.69 -23.74
C SER A 103 -8.98 -3.27 -23.50
N TRP A 104 -9.16 -4.58 -23.68
CA TRP A 104 -10.40 -5.31 -23.40
C TRP A 104 -10.55 -5.76 -21.95
N SER A 105 -9.57 -5.51 -21.08
CA SER A 105 -9.63 -5.94 -19.67
C SER A 105 -10.74 -5.21 -18.91
N TYR A 106 -11.23 -5.84 -17.85
CA TYR A 106 -12.26 -5.27 -16.99
C TYR A 106 -11.85 -3.90 -16.42
N VAL A 107 -10.60 -3.75 -15.98
CA VAL A 107 -10.07 -2.48 -15.46
C VAL A 107 -10.04 -1.41 -16.55
N ALA A 108 -9.51 -1.71 -17.74
CA ALA A 108 -9.41 -0.73 -18.83
C ALA A 108 -10.79 -0.26 -19.32
N ASN A 109 -11.76 -1.17 -19.42
CA ASN A 109 -13.10 -0.86 -19.93
C ASN A 109 -14.00 -0.16 -18.90
N THR A 110 -13.93 -0.56 -17.63
CA THR A 110 -14.89 -0.08 -16.61
C THR A 110 -14.29 0.92 -15.63
N GLY A 111 -12.96 0.99 -15.54
CA GLY A 111 -12.26 1.69 -14.45
C GLY A 111 -12.43 0.98 -13.11
N PHE A 112 -12.78 -0.31 -13.12
CA PHE A 112 -13.01 -1.15 -11.93
C PHE A 112 -14.14 -0.65 -11.01
N ARG A 113 -15.06 0.17 -11.54
CA ARG A 113 -16.05 0.93 -10.76
C ARG A 113 -16.99 0.06 -9.92
N ASP A 114 -17.53 -1.02 -10.49
CA ASP A 114 -18.51 -1.85 -9.77
C ASP A 114 -17.86 -2.64 -8.63
N ALA A 115 -16.60 -3.05 -8.83
CA ALA A 115 -15.81 -3.71 -7.79
C ALA A 115 -15.44 -2.71 -6.67
N LEU A 116 -15.03 -1.48 -7.01
CA LEU A 116 -14.79 -0.42 -6.03
C LEU A 116 -16.05 -0.12 -5.21
N LYS A 117 -17.23 -0.01 -5.85
CA LYS A 117 -18.51 0.18 -5.17
C LYS A 117 -18.82 -0.96 -4.20
N SER A 118 -18.52 -2.20 -4.59
CA SER A 118 -18.72 -3.38 -3.74
C SER A 118 -17.79 -3.37 -2.52
N LEU A 119 -16.53 -2.97 -2.71
CA LEU A 119 -15.51 -2.85 -1.67
C LEU A 119 -15.75 -1.67 -0.73
N ASP A 120 -16.40 -0.60 -1.18
CA ASP A 120 -16.67 0.58 -0.35
C ASP A 120 -17.55 0.27 0.86
N ARG A 121 -18.36 -0.80 0.79
CA ARG A 121 -19.10 -1.32 1.95
C ARG A 121 -18.20 -1.77 3.09
N LEU A 122 -16.92 -2.05 2.85
CA LEU A 122 -15.95 -2.39 3.88
C LEU A 122 -15.45 -1.15 4.64
N THR A 123 -15.54 0.03 4.03
CA THR A 123 -15.05 1.30 4.61
C THR A 123 -15.73 1.63 5.95
N GLN A 124 -16.96 1.15 6.20
CA GLN A 124 -17.68 1.40 7.45
C GLN A 124 -17.13 0.62 8.66
N TYR A 125 -16.35 -0.44 8.45
CA TYR A 125 -15.86 -1.29 9.52
C TYR A 125 -14.46 -0.87 9.98
N ARG A 126 -14.22 -0.91 11.29
CA ARG A 126 -12.90 -0.73 11.88
C ARG A 126 -12.20 -2.07 12.01
N PHE A 127 -11.25 -2.32 11.13
CA PHE A 127 -10.44 -3.54 11.13
C PHE A 127 -9.23 -3.38 12.03
N ASP A 128 -8.80 -4.48 12.65
CA ASP A 128 -7.52 -4.61 13.34
C ASP A 128 -6.81 -5.89 12.86
N LEU A 129 -6.27 -5.83 11.64
CA LEU A 129 -5.64 -6.96 10.96
C LEU A 129 -4.11 -6.90 11.07
N PRO A 130 -3.44 -8.05 11.25
CA PRO A 130 -1.99 -8.09 11.42
C PRO A 130 -1.27 -7.87 10.07
N VAL A 131 -0.80 -6.64 9.82
CA VAL A 131 0.00 -6.28 8.63
C VAL A 131 1.32 -7.07 8.58
N ASP A 132 1.88 -7.36 9.75
CA ASP A 132 3.17 -8.01 9.89
C ASP A 132 3.08 -9.52 10.16
N LEU A 133 1.90 -10.14 9.96
CA LEU A 133 1.64 -11.55 10.27
C LEU A 133 2.74 -12.48 9.74
N SER A 134 3.12 -12.28 8.48
CA SER A 134 4.16 -13.08 7.84
C SER A 134 5.58 -12.75 8.30
N ILE A 135 5.83 -11.76 9.14
CA ILE A 135 7.19 -11.46 9.63
C ILE A 135 7.31 -11.57 11.15
N ARG A 136 6.19 -11.69 11.90
CA ARG A 136 6.16 -11.89 13.36
C ARG A 136 7.10 -12.98 13.85
N GLN A 137 7.06 -14.15 13.20
CA GLN A 137 7.92 -15.28 13.59
C GLN A 137 9.42 -14.95 13.49
N PHE A 138 9.83 -14.05 12.59
CA PHE A 138 11.24 -13.69 12.42
C PHE A 138 11.68 -12.54 13.33
N LYS A 139 10.76 -11.63 13.67
CA LYS A 139 11.01 -10.62 14.70
C LYS A 139 11.24 -11.28 16.06
N ASN A 140 10.33 -12.18 16.45
CA ASN A 140 10.42 -12.89 17.73
C ASN A 140 11.70 -13.73 17.85
N ILE A 141 12.21 -14.29 16.74
CA ILE A 141 13.48 -15.02 16.73
C ILE A 141 14.65 -14.07 17.01
N LYS A 142 14.70 -12.89 16.37
CA LYS A 142 15.78 -11.92 16.61
C LYS A 142 15.81 -11.39 18.04
N ASP A 143 14.65 -11.23 18.68
CA ASP A 143 14.56 -10.77 20.07
C ASP A 143 15.00 -11.84 21.09
N VAL A 144 15.06 -13.12 20.71
CA VAL A 144 15.52 -14.23 21.58
C VAL A 144 17.04 -14.43 21.48
N PHE A 145 17.68 -13.92 20.44
CA PHE A 145 19.13 -14.07 20.19
C PHE A 145 19.93 -12.76 20.35
N MET A 146 19.32 -11.73 20.96
CA MET A 146 19.95 -10.48 21.42
C MET A 146 19.95 -10.46 22.94
#